data_AF-A0A8C0U1E7-F1
#
_entry.id   AF-A0A8C0U1E7-F1
#
_cell.length_a   1.000
_cell.length_b   1.000
_cell.length_c   1.000
_cell.angle_alpha   90.00
_cell.angle_beta   90.00
_cell.angle_gamma   90.00
#
_symmetry.space_group_name_H-M   'P 1'
#
loop_
_entity.id
_entity.type
_entity.pdbx_description
1 polymer ?
#
loop_
_entity_poly.entity_id
_entity_poly.type
_entity_poly.pdbx_seq_one_letter_code
_entity_poly.pdbx_strand_id
1 'polypeptide(L)'
;EAFESLLRFAENRTSSLFETAYRPMAKEAAEPVKELFTDISLYILGAETTVESAVLRFFDSLFPLVYSRLINPGITDLSEDYTECLRLTRQDINPFGHYSKNMVTELSKSLWASRMLSQALSLGIEVINTTEHAAVSKECSRALVKMQYCPHCQGLTLIRPCVGYCLNVMRGCLASVAELDAQWREFISTLEYLTNEMAASHELEMALSGIWSSINEAILHAQLNGPQLSATVSVSDYLCSLIPQSSSENGESFSLTKSEETDFHKFINYMKRSRTFYASIAERLCDGDLVMRDSSTCWNGEDVVER
;
A
#
# COMPACT_ATOMS: atom_id res chain seq x y z
N GLU A 1 7.01 -4.36 6.38
CA GLU A 1 8.41 -4.83 6.29
C GLU A 1 9.00 -4.71 4.89
N ALA A 2 8.67 -5.57 3.92
CA ALA A 2 9.31 -5.57 2.58
C ALA A 2 9.28 -4.20 1.88
N PHE A 3 8.10 -3.58 1.77
CA PHE A 3 7.93 -2.24 1.20
C PHE A 3 8.80 -1.17 1.91
N GLU A 4 8.89 -1.19 3.24
CA GLU A 4 9.71 -0.25 4.01
C GLU A 4 11.21 -0.50 3.79
N SER A 5 11.61 -1.75 3.51
CA SER A 5 12.97 -2.09 3.12
C SER A 5 13.34 -1.49 1.76
N LEU A 6 12.42 -1.59 0.77
CA LEU A 6 12.58 -0.98 -0.55
C LEU A 6 12.62 0.56 -0.49
N LEU A 7 11.75 1.19 0.30
CA LEU A 7 11.79 2.64 0.54
C LEU A 7 13.14 3.06 1.14
N ARG A 8 13.56 2.42 2.23
CA ARG A 8 14.83 2.73 2.91
C ARG A 8 16.05 2.48 2.01
N PHE A 9 15.99 1.50 1.11
CA PHE A 9 17.04 1.28 0.12
C PHE A 9 17.10 2.44 -0.89
N ALA A 10 15.95 2.85 -1.44
CA ALA A 10 15.85 3.98 -2.36
C ALA A 10 16.21 5.33 -1.71
N GLU A 11 15.85 5.54 -0.44
CA GLU A 11 16.24 6.71 0.37
C GLU A 11 17.75 6.78 0.58
N ASN A 12 18.37 5.69 1.05
CA ASN A 12 19.83 5.62 1.23
C ASN A 12 20.58 5.83 -0.10
N ARG A 13 20.07 5.24 -1.20
CA ARG A 13 20.64 5.43 -2.53
C ARG A 13 20.54 6.89 -2.97
N THR A 14 19.39 7.53 -2.76
CA THR A 14 19.17 8.95 -3.08
C THR A 14 20.07 9.86 -2.25
N SER A 15 20.18 9.65 -0.94
CA SER A 15 21.10 10.41 -0.09
C SER A 15 22.57 10.26 -0.54
N SER A 16 22.97 9.04 -0.92
CA SER A 16 24.31 8.76 -1.44
C SER A 16 24.64 9.53 -2.74
N LEU A 17 23.64 9.89 -3.57
CA LEU A 17 23.85 10.78 -4.72
C LEU A 17 24.43 12.13 -4.29
N PHE A 18 23.83 12.74 -3.27
CA PHE A 18 24.25 14.04 -2.78
C PHE A 18 25.61 13.95 -2.07
N GLU A 19 25.85 12.92 -1.27
CA GLU A 19 27.14 12.70 -0.60
C GLU A 19 28.31 12.39 -1.56
N THR A 20 28.03 11.88 -2.76
CA THR A 20 29.06 11.52 -3.76
C THR A 20 29.23 12.57 -4.85
N ALA A 21 28.15 12.96 -5.54
CA ALA A 21 28.18 13.87 -6.69
C ALA A 21 27.94 15.35 -6.31
N TYR A 22 26.97 15.62 -5.43
CA TYR A 22 26.50 16.98 -5.13
C TYR A 22 26.85 17.46 -3.71
N ARG A 23 28.08 17.16 -3.26
CA ARG A 23 28.57 17.45 -1.90
C ARG A 23 28.28 18.87 -1.37
N PRO A 24 28.38 19.96 -2.16
CA PRO A 24 28.13 21.32 -1.67
C PRO A 24 26.68 21.64 -1.26
N MET A 25 25.73 20.72 -1.49
CA MET A 25 24.33 20.84 -1.03
C MET A 25 23.87 19.64 -0.19
N ALA A 26 24.75 18.67 0.12
CA ALA A 26 24.32 17.38 0.63
C ALA A 26 23.70 17.43 2.04
N LYS A 27 24.11 18.39 2.86
CA LYS A 27 23.53 18.61 4.19
C LYS A 27 22.13 19.22 4.08
N GLU A 28 21.95 20.18 3.17
CA GLU A 28 20.69 20.89 2.94
C GLU A 28 19.66 20.03 2.19
N ALA A 29 20.12 19.14 1.30
CA ALA A 29 19.27 18.21 0.54
C ALA A 29 18.77 17.00 1.37
N ALA A 30 19.39 16.70 2.52
CA ALA A 30 19.07 15.52 3.32
C ALA A 30 17.62 15.50 3.85
N GLU A 31 17.12 16.63 4.37
CA GLU A 31 15.74 16.69 4.89
C GLU A 31 14.68 16.63 3.78
N PRO A 32 14.81 17.34 2.63
CA PRO A 32 13.93 17.14 1.47
C PRO A 32 13.89 15.69 0.95
N VAL A 33 15.02 14.98 0.90
CA VAL A 33 15.05 13.56 0.51
C VAL A 33 14.23 12.72 1.50
N LYS A 34 14.47 12.89 2.80
CA LYS A 34 13.75 12.19 3.87
C LYS A 34 12.25 12.52 3.88
N GLU A 35 11.87 13.77 3.62
CA GLU A 35 10.46 14.20 3.50
C GLU A 35 9.77 13.49 2.33
N LEU A 36 10.42 13.42 1.15
CA LEU A 36 9.90 12.71 -0.03
C LEU A 36 9.60 11.23 0.28
N PHE A 37 10.55 10.50 0.88
CA PHE A 37 10.35 9.09 1.20
C PHE A 37 9.33 8.88 2.33
N THR A 38 9.21 9.83 3.26
CA THR A 38 8.15 9.84 4.29
C THR A 38 6.77 10.00 3.67
N ASP A 39 6.58 10.98 2.79
CA ASP A 39 5.30 11.21 2.10
C ASP A 39 4.90 10.04 1.19
N ILE A 40 5.87 9.41 0.51
CA ILE A 40 5.64 8.19 -0.28
C ILE A 40 5.17 7.03 0.62
N SER A 41 5.75 6.88 1.82
CA SER A 41 5.31 5.87 2.80
C SER A 41 3.89 6.15 3.28
N LEU A 42 3.60 7.40 3.67
CA LEU A 42 2.26 7.83 4.11
C LEU A 42 1.21 7.64 3.01
N TYR A 43 1.56 7.90 1.74
CA TYR A 43 0.68 7.67 0.59
C TYR A 43 0.27 6.20 0.46
N ILE A 44 1.19 5.24 0.62
CA ILE A 44 0.86 3.80 0.55
C ILE A 44 0.16 3.29 1.81
N LEU A 45 0.40 3.90 2.96
CA LEU A 45 -0.35 3.65 4.20
C LEU A 45 -1.76 4.30 4.19
N GLY A 46 -2.12 5.04 3.14
CA GLY A 46 -3.48 5.51 2.90
C GLY A 46 -3.79 6.97 3.27
N ALA A 47 -2.78 7.79 3.60
CA ALA A 47 -2.96 9.21 3.89
C ALA A 47 -3.54 9.99 2.68
N GLU A 48 -4.12 11.17 2.92
CA GLU A 48 -4.72 12.01 1.86
C GLU A 48 -3.69 12.83 1.04
N THR A 49 -2.40 12.58 1.23
CA THR A 49 -1.33 13.12 0.38
C THR A 49 -1.42 12.59 -1.07
N THR A 50 -0.78 13.27 -2.02
CA THR A 50 -0.62 12.77 -3.39
C THR A 50 0.86 12.64 -3.75
N VAL A 51 1.18 11.63 -4.57
CA VAL A 51 2.54 11.42 -5.11
C VAL A 51 3.05 12.66 -5.84
N GLU A 52 2.18 13.31 -6.62
CA GLU A 52 2.47 14.60 -7.25
C GLU A 52 2.88 15.67 -6.23
N SER A 53 2.09 15.89 -5.17
CA SER A 53 2.40 16.91 -4.16
C SER A 53 3.71 16.66 -3.40
N ALA A 54 4.08 15.39 -3.19
CA ALA A 54 5.33 15.00 -2.55
C ALA A 54 6.54 15.25 -3.46
N VAL A 55 6.49 14.75 -4.70
CA VAL A 55 7.56 14.90 -5.69
C VAL A 55 7.76 16.36 -6.10
N LEU A 56 6.68 17.14 -6.27
CA LEU A 56 6.78 18.56 -6.61
C LEU A 56 7.38 19.36 -5.44
N ARG A 57 6.95 19.15 -4.19
CA ARG A 57 7.53 19.83 -3.01
C ARG A 57 9.01 19.49 -2.80
N PHE A 58 9.42 18.26 -3.12
CA PHE A 58 10.83 17.88 -3.18
C PHE A 58 11.59 18.73 -4.21
N PHE A 59 11.09 18.85 -5.46
CA PHE A 59 11.74 19.65 -6.49
C PHE A 59 11.70 21.16 -6.21
N ASP A 60 10.64 21.68 -5.57
CA ASP A 60 10.61 23.05 -5.04
C ASP A 60 11.75 23.26 -4.04
N SER A 61 11.93 22.33 -3.10
CA SER A 61 13.01 22.38 -2.10
C SER A 61 14.42 22.20 -2.69
N LEU A 62 14.55 21.44 -3.78
CA LEU A 62 15.83 21.19 -4.44
C LEU A 62 16.31 22.38 -5.30
N PHE A 63 15.40 23.14 -5.92
CA PHE A 63 15.79 24.18 -6.89
C PHE A 63 16.66 25.30 -6.30
N PRO A 64 16.37 25.91 -5.14
CA PRO A 64 17.25 26.93 -4.55
C PRO A 64 18.67 26.41 -4.26
N LEU A 65 18.81 25.13 -3.91
CA LEU A 65 20.10 24.47 -3.67
C LEU A 65 20.87 24.29 -4.99
N VAL A 66 20.21 23.79 -6.04
CA VAL A 66 20.81 23.65 -7.38
C VAL A 66 21.18 25.01 -7.97
N TYR A 67 20.31 26.01 -7.81
CA TYR A 67 20.56 27.37 -8.30
C TYR A 67 21.78 28.00 -7.62
N SER A 68 21.81 28.05 -6.28
CA SER A 68 22.91 28.67 -5.53
C SER A 68 24.23 27.87 -5.57
N ARG A 69 24.19 26.53 -5.52
CA ARG A 69 25.43 25.74 -5.41
C ARG A 69 26.02 25.30 -6.75
N LEU A 70 25.23 25.20 -7.83
CA LEU A 70 25.67 24.64 -9.12
C LEU A 70 25.51 25.59 -10.31
N ILE A 71 24.46 26.43 -10.35
CA ILE A 71 24.19 27.35 -11.47
C ILE A 71 24.86 28.71 -11.25
N ASN A 72 24.70 29.30 -10.07
CA ASN A 72 25.23 30.61 -9.72
C ASN A 72 25.97 30.61 -8.35
N PRO A 73 27.14 29.94 -8.26
CA PRO A 73 27.94 29.85 -7.04
C PRO A 73 28.56 31.18 -6.57
N GLY A 74 28.28 32.29 -7.25
CA GLY A 74 28.62 33.64 -6.78
C GLY A 74 27.68 34.17 -5.69
N ILE A 75 26.47 33.61 -5.56
CA ILE A 75 25.52 33.99 -4.50
C ILE A 75 25.75 33.09 -3.28
N THR A 76 26.52 33.59 -2.32
CA THR A 76 26.93 32.82 -1.13
C THR A 76 25.85 32.71 -0.06
N ASP A 77 24.99 33.73 0.07
CA ASP A 77 23.81 33.75 0.92
C ASP A 77 22.60 34.23 0.09
N LEU A 78 21.58 33.38 -0.03
CA LEU A 78 20.25 33.80 -0.53
C LEU A 78 19.47 34.40 0.65
N SER A 79 18.70 35.48 0.43
CA SER A 79 17.67 35.87 1.42
C SER A 79 16.60 34.78 1.51
N GLU A 80 15.94 34.65 2.67
CA GLU A 80 14.80 33.75 2.83
C GLU A 80 13.69 34.07 1.81
N ASP A 81 13.40 35.36 1.57
CA ASP A 81 12.46 35.82 0.55
C ASP A 81 12.86 35.40 -0.88
N TYR A 82 14.17 35.39 -1.16
CA TYR A 82 14.72 35.03 -2.48
C TYR A 82 14.72 33.51 -2.68
N THR A 83 15.03 32.75 -1.62
CA THR A 83 14.87 31.30 -1.58
C THR A 83 13.41 30.89 -1.83
N GLU A 84 12.45 31.62 -1.26
CA GLU A 84 11.02 31.34 -1.49
C GLU A 84 10.54 31.80 -2.87
N CYS A 85 10.99 32.94 -3.41
CA CYS A 85 10.67 33.27 -4.81
C CYS A 85 11.26 32.23 -5.79
N LEU A 86 12.46 31.69 -5.54
CA LEU A 86 12.99 30.56 -6.31
C LEU A 86 12.09 29.33 -6.23
N ARG A 87 11.59 28.96 -5.04
CA ARG A 87 10.60 27.86 -4.89
C ARG A 87 9.36 28.09 -5.74
N LEU A 88 8.74 29.27 -5.61
CA LEU A 88 7.50 29.59 -6.32
C LEU A 88 7.68 29.60 -7.85
N THR A 89 8.76 30.20 -8.33
CA THR A 89 9.06 30.32 -9.78
C THR A 89 9.54 29.02 -10.43
N ARG A 90 9.90 27.98 -9.64
CA ARG A 90 10.30 26.65 -10.12
C ARG A 90 9.27 26.05 -11.09
N GLN A 91 7.98 26.26 -10.86
CA GLN A 91 6.92 25.70 -11.70
C GLN A 91 6.85 26.34 -13.10
N ASP A 92 7.06 27.65 -13.19
CA ASP A 92 6.98 28.40 -14.46
C ASP A 92 8.29 28.30 -15.27
N ILE A 93 9.45 28.36 -14.58
CA ILE A 93 10.78 28.29 -15.20
C ILE A 93 11.15 26.84 -15.59
N ASN A 94 10.58 25.85 -14.91
CA ASN A 94 10.80 24.41 -15.10
C ASN A 94 12.28 23.99 -15.27
N PRO A 95 13.17 24.33 -14.31
CA PRO A 95 14.62 24.11 -14.42
C PRO A 95 15.03 22.64 -14.63
N PHE A 96 14.20 21.72 -14.14
CA PHE A 96 14.40 20.27 -14.19
C PHE A 96 13.83 19.60 -15.46
N GLY A 97 13.36 20.37 -16.45
CA GLY A 97 12.86 19.82 -17.71
C GLY A 97 11.66 18.89 -17.52
N HIS A 98 11.62 17.77 -18.26
CA HIS A 98 10.54 16.78 -18.10
C HIS A 98 10.74 15.83 -16.91
N TYR A 99 11.95 15.74 -16.34
CA TYR A 99 12.31 14.72 -15.35
C TYR A 99 11.46 14.75 -14.07
N SER A 100 11.07 15.95 -13.61
CA SER A 100 10.17 16.13 -12.48
C SER A 100 8.78 15.54 -12.73
N LYS A 101 8.20 15.80 -13.92
CA LYS A 101 6.89 15.28 -14.33
C LYS A 101 6.92 13.78 -14.61
N ASN A 102 7.96 13.28 -15.27
CA ASN A 102 8.13 11.84 -15.50
C ASN A 102 8.24 11.07 -14.17
N MET A 103 8.97 11.61 -13.20
CA MET A 103 9.05 11.04 -11.85
C MET A 103 7.69 11.01 -11.13
N VAL A 104 6.85 12.04 -11.30
CA VAL A 104 5.44 12.00 -10.84
C VAL A 104 4.67 10.87 -11.53
N THR A 105 4.75 10.74 -12.86
CA THR A 105 3.99 9.74 -13.62
C THR A 105 4.34 8.30 -13.24
N GLU A 106 5.63 7.95 -13.26
CA GLU A 106 6.11 6.60 -12.94
C GLU A 106 5.76 6.21 -11.50
N LEU A 107 6.08 7.08 -10.53
CA LEU A 107 5.74 6.83 -9.13
C LEU A 107 4.22 6.75 -8.92
N SER A 108 3.42 7.62 -9.54
CA SER A 108 1.96 7.59 -9.36
C SER A 108 1.36 6.26 -9.82
N LYS A 109 1.84 5.72 -10.95
CA LYS A 109 1.40 4.40 -11.45
C LYS A 109 1.74 3.29 -10.47
N SER A 110 3.00 3.17 -10.06
CA SER A 110 3.49 2.02 -9.27
C SER A 110 3.08 2.09 -7.78
N LEU A 111 3.02 3.30 -7.21
CA LEU A 111 2.60 3.50 -5.83
C LEU A 111 1.07 3.31 -5.68
N TRP A 112 0.27 3.60 -6.71
CA TRP A 112 -1.19 3.38 -6.67
C TRP A 112 -1.54 1.92 -6.43
N ALA A 113 -0.96 0.98 -7.20
CA ALA A 113 -1.21 -0.46 -7.02
C ALA A 113 -0.85 -0.93 -5.58
N SER A 114 0.25 -0.39 -5.06
CA SER A 114 0.75 -0.67 -3.71
C SER A 114 -0.18 -0.12 -2.61
N ARG A 115 -0.74 1.09 -2.82
CA ARG A 115 -1.77 1.67 -1.95
C ARG A 115 -3.06 0.86 -2.00
N MET A 116 -3.52 0.46 -3.18
CA MET A 116 -4.71 -0.39 -3.34
C MET A 116 -4.54 -1.73 -2.61
N LEU A 117 -3.36 -2.35 -2.68
CA LEU A 117 -3.06 -3.57 -1.95
C LEU A 117 -3.07 -3.34 -0.44
N SER A 118 -2.41 -2.29 0.05
CA SER A 118 -2.39 -1.89 1.46
C SER A 118 -3.81 -1.65 2.03
N GLN A 119 -4.66 -0.94 1.28
CA GLN A 119 -6.05 -0.66 1.65
C GLN A 119 -6.93 -1.92 1.58
N ALA A 120 -6.77 -2.78 0.56
CA ALA A 120 -7.49 -4.04 0.45
C ALA A 120 -7.14 -5.00 1.61
N LEU A 121 -5.86 -5.10 2.00
CA LEU A 121 -5.44 -5.90 3.15
C LEU A 121 -6.03 -5.36 4.47
N SER A 122 -6.05 -4.03 4.63
CA SER A 122 -6.64 -3.38 5.81
C SER A 122 -8.15 -3.65 5.92
N LEU A 123 -8.89 -3.54 4.82
CA LEU A 123 -10.32 -3.91 4.75
C LEU A 123 -10.55 -5.40 5.02
N GLY A 124 -9.67 -6.27 4.52
CA GLY A 124 -9.73 -7.71 4.80
C GLY A 124 -9.59 -8.03 6.29
N ILE A 125 -8.71 -7.31 7.01
CA ILE A 125 -8.55 -7.42 8.46
C ILE A 125 -9.79 -6.87 9.19
N GLU A 126 -10.33 -5.73 8.76
CA GLU A 126 -11.54 -5.13 9.34
C GLU A 126 -12.76 -6.05 9.22
N VAL A 127 -12.96 -6.68 8.06
CA VAL A 127 -14.05 -7.65 7.81
C VAL A 127 -13.89 -8.92 8.65
N ILE A 128 -12.68 -9.45 8.80
CA ILE A 128 -12.41 -10.59 9.70
C ILE A 128 -12.70 -10.22 11.16
N ASN A 129 -12.15 -9.10 11.65
CA ASN A 129 -12.35 -8.65 13.02
C ASN A 129 -13.84 -8.38 13.34
N THR A 130 -14.57 -7.79 12.39
CA THR A 130 -16.02 -7.53 12.52
C THR A 130 -16.84 -8.82 12.57
N THR A 131 -16.46 -9.85 11.80
CA THR A 131 -17.17 -11.15 11.78
C THR A 131 -16.78 -12.07 12.94
N GLU A 132 -15.56 -11.94 13.48
CA GLU A 132 -15.15 -12.59 14.75
C GLU A 132 -16.01 -12.13 15.93
N HIS A 133 -16.40 -10.85 15.95
CA HIS A 133 -17.27 -10.25 16.97
C HIS A 133 -18.78 -10.36 16.65
N ALA A 134 -19.19 -11.23 15.72
CA ALA A 134 -20.59 -11.39 15.34
C ALA A 134 -21.47 -11.90 16.50
N ALA A 135 -22.56 -11.18 16.79
CA ALA A 135 -23.39 -11.45 17.95
C ALA A 135 -24.25 -12.73 17.82
N VAL A 136 -24.05 -13.68 18.74
CA VAL A 136 -24.83 -14.91 18.85
C VAL A 136 -26.28 -14.59 19.28
N SER A 137 -27.27 -14.96 18.46
CA SER A 137 -28.69 -14.74 18.77
C SER A 137 -29.17 -15.61 19.95
N LYS A 138 -30.30 -15.23 20.58
CA LYS A 138 -30.92 -16.02 21.67
C LYS A 138 -31.42 -17.37 21.15
N GLU A 139 -31.84 -17.39 19.90
CA GLU A 139 -32.35 -18.54 19.15
C GLU A 139 -31.21 -19.51 18.84
N CYS A 140 -30.08 -19.00 18.33
CA CYS A 140 -28.85 -19.77 18.19
C CYS A 140 -28.35 -20.30 19.53
N SER A 141 -28.30 -19.46 20.57
CA SER A 141 -27.89 -19.86 21.93
C SER A 141 -28.73 -21.03 22.45
N ARG A 142 -30.05 -20.98 22.25
CA ARG A 142 -30.97 -22.08 22.59
C ARG A 142 -30.71 -23.34 21.75
N ALA A 143 -30.46 -23.18 20.45
CA ALA A 143 -30.18 -24.29 19.55
C ALA A 143 -28.85 -25.00 19.87
N LEU A 144 -27.78 -24.24 20.15
CA LEU A 144 -26.49 -24.76 20.61
C LEU A 144 -26.63 -25.54 21.92
N VAL A 145 -27.38 -25.01 22.90
CA VAL A 145 -27.62 -25.71 24.17
C VAL A 145 -28.45 -27.00 23.97
N LYS A 146 -29.49 -26.99 23.10
CA LYS A 146 -30.26 -28.19 22.73
C LYS A 146 -29.39 -29.23 22.00
N MET A 147 -28.43 -28.78 21.20
CA MET A 147 -27.51 -29.64 20.46
C MET A 147 -26.43 -30.28 21.35
N GLN A 148 -25.83 -29.50 22.26
CA GLN A 148 -24.63 -29.90 22.99
C GLN A 148 -24.92 -30.45 24.40
N TYR A 149 -25.94 -29.96 25.11
CA TYR A 149 -26.11 -30.24 26.55
C TYR A 149 -27.40 -31.00 26.91
N CYS A 150 -28.45 -30.96 26.09
CA CYS A 150 -29.67 -31.75 26.35
C CYS A 150 -29.44 -33.27 26.52
N PRO A 151 -28.54 -33.95 25.77
CA PRO A 151 -28.19 -35.35 26.03
C PRO A 151 -27.70 -35.56 27.46
N HIS A 152 -26.81 -34.69 27.95
CA HIS A 152 -26.27 -34.78 29.31
C HIS A 152 -27.36 -34.60 30.37
N CYS A 153 -28.33 -33.70 30.13
CA CYS A 153 -29.51 -33.53 30.99
C CYS A 153 -30.44 -34.76 31.02
N GLN A 154 -30.42 -35.60 29.98
CA GLN A 154 -31.10 -36.89 29.91
C GLN A 154 -30.22 -38.07 30.39
N GLY A 155 -28.99 -37.82 30.85
CA GLY A 155 -28.02 -38.84 31.28
C GLY A 155 -27.19 -39.45 30.13
N LEU A 156 -27.45 -39.08 28.88
CA LEU A 156 -26.81 -39.58 27.65
C LEU A 156 -25.43 -38.94 27.41
N THR A 157 -24.57 -38.92 28.43
CA THR A 157 -23.31 -38.16 28.48
C THR A 157 -22.23 -38.57 27.47
N LEU A 158 -22.39 -39.72 26.80
CA LEU A 158 -21.47 -40.22 25.76
C LEU A 158 -21.99 -40.01 24.33
N ILE A 159 -23.25 -39.58 24.16
CA ILE A 159 -23.85 -39.37 22.83
C ILE A 159 -23.52 -37.95 22.33
N ARG A 160 -23.01 -37.84 21.11
CA ARG A 160 -22.74 -36.56 20.43
C ARG A 160 -23.83 -36.25 19.38
N PRO A 161 -24.06 -34.96 19.05
CA PRO A 161 -24.98 -34.58 17.98
C PRO A 161 -24.60 -35.20 16.63
N CYS A 162 -25.60 -35.55 15.82
CA CYS A 162 -25.40 -36.02 14.46
C CYS A 162 -24.79 -34.91 13.57
N VAL A 163 -23.94 -35.26 12.59
CA VAL A 163 -23.28 -34.29 11.68
C VAL A 163 -24.31 -33.36 11.02
N GLY A 164 -25.40 -33.91 10.47
CA GLY A 164 -26.46 -33.12 9.84
C GLY A 164 -27.20 -32.19 10.80
N TYR A 165 -27.38 -32.60 12.06
CA TYR A 165 -27.98 -31.74 13.08
C TYR A 165 -27.04 -30.59 13.46
N CYS A 166 -25.75 -30.89 13.64
CA CYS A 166 -24.71 -29.88 13.86
C CYS A 166 -24.67 -28.85 12.72
N LEU A 167 -24.59 -29.30 11.47
CA LEU A 167 -24.58 -28.42 10.30
C LEU A 167 -25.83 -27.53 10.24
N ASN A 168 -27.02 -28.06 10.56
CA ASN A 168 -28.25 -27.27 10.57
C ASN A 168 -28.24 -26.19 11.67
N VAL A 169 -27.78 -26.50 12.88
CA VAL A 169 -27.65 -25.52 13.97
C VAL A 169 -26.59 -24.47 13.62
N MET A 170 -25.40 -24.89 13.19
CA MET A 170 -24.29 -23.98 12.91
C MET A 170 -24.57 -23.07 11.71
N ARG A 171 -25.20 -23.57 10.63
CA ARG A 171 -25.62 -22.72 9.50
C ARG A 171 -26.72 -21.74 9.89
N GLY A 172 -27.67 -22.13 10.76
CA GLY A 172 -28.68 -21.22 11.31
C GLY A 172 -28.09 -20.14 12.22
N CYS A 173 -27.06 -20.48 13.01
CA CYS A 173 -26.31 -19.56 13.85
C CYS A 173 -25.46 -18.55 13.04
N LEU A 174 -24.86 -19.00 11.94
CA LEU A 174 -23.89 -18.24 11.14
C LEU A 174 -24.49 -17.62 9.87
N ALA A 175 -25.83 -17.60 9.73
CA ALA A 175 -26.50 -17.19 8.50
C ALA A 175 -26.07 -15.80 7.99
N SER A 176 -26.06 -14.78 8.86
CA SER A 176 -25.63 -13.42 8.52
C SER A 176 -24.14 -13.29 8.19
N VAL A 177 -23.30 -14.21 8.69
CA VAL A 177 -21.87 -14.28 8.37
C VAL A 177 -21.66 -15.00 7.04
N ALA A 178 -22.50 -15.99 6.72
CA ALA A 178 -22.47 -16.72 5.45
C ALA A 178 -22.92 -15.87 4.25
N GLU A 179 -23.75 -14.83 4.46
CA GLU A 179 -24.15 -13.87 3.42
C GLU A 179 -22.94 -13.18 2.76
N LEU A 180 -21.83 -12.98 3.50
CA LEU A 180 -20.60 -12.35 3.01
C LEU A 180 -19.77 -13.22 2.07
N ASP A 181 -20.08 -14.52 1.92
CA ASP A 181 -19.25 -15.47 1.16
C ASP A 181 -19.13 -15.09 -0.32
N ALA A 182 -20.14 -14.46 -0.92
CA ALA A 182 -20.10 -14.00 -2.30
C ALA A 182 -19.10 -12.84 -2.50
N GLN A 183 -19.18 -11.81 -1.65
CA GLN A 183 -18.30 -10.64 -1.71
C GLN A 183 -16.87 -10.99 -1.28
N TRP A 184 -16.72 -11.90 -0.32
CA TRP A 184 -15.42 -12.39 0.12
C TRP A 184 -14.69 -13.19 -0.98
N ARG A 185 -15.39 -14.04 -1.73
CA ARG A 185 -14.80 -14.74 -2.89
C ARG A 185 -14.29 -13.76 -3.93
N GLU A 186 -15.06 -12.73 -4.23
CA GLU A 186 -14.68 -11.70 -5.20
C GLU A 186 -13.49 -10.89 -4.68
N PHE A 187 -13.53 -10.41 -3.44
CA PHE A 187 -12.41 -9.73 -2.78
C PHE A 187 -11.11 -10.53 -2.84
N ILE A 188 -11.14 -11.84 -2.52
CA ILE A 188 -9.97 -12.71 -2.62
C ILE A 188 -9.51 -12.90 -4.08
N SER A 189 -10.44 -12.91 -5.04
CA SER A 189 -10.14 -12.96 -6.49
C SER A 189 -9.46 -11.68 -6.98
N THR A 190 -9.99 -10.51 -6.62
CA THR A 190 -9.40 -9.20 -6.93
C THR A 190 -8.02 -9.04 -6.28
N LEU A 191 -7.88 -9.49 -5.03
CA LEU A 191 -6.60 -9.48 -4.30
C LEU A 191 -5.58 -10.40 -4.98
N GLU A 192 -5.97 -11.62 -5.38
CA GLU A 192 -5.11 -12.54 -6.15
C GLU A 192 -4.68 -11.91 -7.48
N TYR A 193 -5.58 -11.22 -8.20
CA TYR A 193 -5.23 -10.53 -9.45
C TYR A 193 -4.21 -9.40 -9.21
N LEU A 194 -4.52 -8.43 -8.35
CA LEU A 194 -3.66 -7.28 -8.07
C LEU A 194 -2.26 -7.70 -7.61
N THR A 195 -2.18 -8.73 -6.78
CA THR A 195 -0.91 -9.25 -6.25
C THR A 195 -0.09 -9.98 -7.30
N ASN A 196 -0.71 -10.78 -8.17
CA ASN A 196 -0.01 -11.41 -9.29
C ASN A 196 0.57 -10.35 -10.26
N GLU A 197 -0.18 -9.30 -10.59
CA GLU A 197 0.30 -8.20 -11.45
C GLU A 197 1.51 -7.48 -10.83
N MET A 198 1.45 -7.15 -9.53
CA MET A 198 2.57 -6.52 -8.82
C MET A 198 3.83 -7.41 -8.78
N ALA A 199 3.66 -8.72 -8.56
CA ALA A 199 4.76 -9.68 -8.52
C ALA A 199 5.33 -10.03 -9.91
N ALA A 200 4.58 -9.78 -10.98
CA ALA A 200 5.04 -9.91 -12.35
C ALA A 200 5.80 -8.66 -12.83
N SER A 201 5.29 -7.46 -12.49
CA SER A 201 5.72 -6.21 -13.13
C SER A 201 6.99 -5.58 -12.54
N HIS A 202 7.22 -5.70 -11.22
CA HIS A 202 8.33 -5.04 -10.49
C HIS A 202 8.33 -3.51 -10.61
N GLU A 203 7.23 -2.91 -11.07
CA GLU A 203 7.17 -1.48 -11.35
C GLU A 203 7.45 -0.64 -10.11
N LEU A 204 7.06 -1.11 -8.92
CA LEU A 204 7.40 -0.45 -7.64
C LEU A 204 8.92 -0.44 -7.36
N GLU A 205 9.59 -1.59 -7.52
CA GLU A 205 11.04 -1.72 -7.29
C GLU A 205 11.83 -0.85 -8.28
N MET A 206 11.39 -0.82 -9.55
CA MET A 206 11.98 0.00 -10.60
C MET A 206 11.72 1.50 -10.40
N ALA A 207 10.49 1.91 -10.09
CA ALA A 207 10.13 3.31 -9.89
C ALA A 207 10.83 3.91 -8.64
N LEU A 208 10.84 3.18 -7.51
CA LEU A 208 11.57 3.61 -6.31
C LEU A 208 13.08 3.68 -6.53
N SER A 209 13.68 2.68 -7.20
CA SER A 209 15.10 2.70 -7.55
C SER A 209 15.44 3.81 -8.57
N GLY A 210 14.48 4.16 -9.42
CA GLY A 210 14.57 5.19 -10.45
C GLY A 210 14.64 6.61 -9.90
N ILE A 211 14.11 6.87 -8.69
CA ILE A 211 14.14 8.19 -8.02
C ILE A 211 15.54 8.82 -8.06
N TRP A 212 16.56 8.05 -7.68
CA TRP A 212 17.97 8.45 -7.73
C TRP A 212 18.38 8.97 -9.13
N SER A 213 17.94 8.28 -10.19
CA SER A 213 18.30 8.61 -11.57
C SER A 213 17.52 9.82 -12.08
N SER A 214 16.22 9.90 -11.78
CA SER A 214 15.39 11.05 -12.14
C SER A 214 15.89 12.34 -11.49
N ILE A 215 16.38 12.27 -10.25
CA ILE A 215 17.01 13.39 -9.54
C ILE A 215 18.35 13.75 -10.19
N ASN A 216 19.19 12.76 -10.54
CA ASN A 216 20.45 13.01 -11.23
C ASN A 216 20.26 13.73 -12.58
N GLU A 217 19.40 13.19 -13.45
CA GLU A 217 19.17 13.79 -14.77
C GLU A 217 18.47 15.16 -14.69
N ALA A 218 17.58 15.35 -13.70
CA ALA A 218 17.01 16.67 -13.40
C ALA A 218 18.10 17.70 -13.06
N ILE A 219 19.05 17.36 -12.17
CA ILE A 219 20.14 18.26 -11.79
C ILE A 219 21.08 18.53 -12.97
N LEU A 220 21.46 17.50 -13.73
CA LEU A 220 22.28 17.65 -14.93
C LEU A 220 21.60 18.54 -15.99
N HIS A 221 20.29 18.37 -16.22
CA HIS A 221 19.50 19.25 -17.09
C HIS A 221 19.52 20.71 -16.63
N ALA A 222 19.36 20.96 -15.32
CA ALA A 222 19.41 22.29 -14.75
C ALA A 222 20.82 22.92 -14.87
N GLN A 223 21.89 22.13 -14.73
CA GLN A 223 23.26 22.60 -14.94
C GLN A 223 23.53 22.95 -16.42
N LEU A 224 23.13 22.09 -17.35
CA LEU A 224 23.30 22.30 -18.80
C LEU A 224 22.57 23.56 -19.29
N ASN A 225 21.38 23.84 -18.74
CA ASN A 225 20.61 25.05 -19.03
C ASN A 225 20.96 26.25 -18.12
N GLY A 226 21.93 26.11 -17.22
CA GLY A 226 22.28 27.09 -16.19
C GLY A 226 22.37 28.55 -16.65
N PRO A 227 23.05 28.88 -17.77
CA PRO A 227 23.11 30.25 -18.28
C PRO A 227 21.74 30.83 -18.70
N GLN A 228 20.86 29.98 -19.25
CA GLN A 228 19.49 30.39 -19.60
C GLN A 228 18.65 30.57 -18.34
N LEU A 229 18.75 29.64 -17.39
CA LEU A 229 18.06 29.73 -16.10
C LEU A 229 18.49 30.95 -15.29
N SER A 230 19.79 31.30 -15.27
CA SER A 230 20.29 32.53 -14.65
C SER A 230 19.71 33.79 -15.30
N ALA A 231 19.58 33.82 -16.63
CA ALA A 231 18.96 34.94 -17.34
C ALA A 231 17.46 35.03 -17.05
N THR A 232 16.74 33.90 -17.10
CA THR A 232 15.30 33.84 -16.79
C THR A 232 15.03 34.21 -15.33
N VAL A 233 15.84 33.75 -14.37
CA VAL A 233 15.73 34.14 -12.95
C VAL A 233 16.06 35.62 -12.75
N SER A 234 17.06 36.18 -13.45
CA SER A 234 17.35 37.63 -13.40
C SER A 234 16.25 38.50 -14.00
N VAL A 235 15.43 37.96 -14.91
CA VAL A 235 14.16 38.57 -15.35
C VAL A 235 13.04 38.28 -14.36
N SER A 236 13.08 37.13 -13.69
CA SER A 236 12.13 36.71 -12.66
C SER A 236 12.28 37.47 -11.34
N ASP A 237 13.41 38.12 -11.08
CA ASP A 237 13.55 39.13 -10.00
C ASP A 237 12.53 40.27 -10.13
N TYR A 238 12.13 40.64 -11.37
CA TYR A 238 11.01 41.56 -11.61
C TYR A 238 9.63 40.85 -11.54
N LEU A 239 9.61 39.52 -11.68
CA LEU A 239 8.42 38.67 -11.76
C LEU A 239 8.02 38.00 -10.43
N CYS A 240 8.85 38.06 -9.38
CA CYS A 240 8.44 37.80 -7.99
C CYS A 240 7.22 38.67 -7.57
N SER A 241 6.90 39.69 -8.38
CA SER A 241 5.68 40.50 -8.33
C SER A 241 4.39 39.79 -8.78
N LEU A 242 4.41 38.94 -9.83
CA LEU A 242 3.22 38.51 -10.59
C LEU A 242 3.45 37.19 -11.40
N ILE A 243 2.60 36.15 -11.21
CA ILE A 243 2.72 34.77 -11.79
C ILE A 243 1.36 34.32 -12.40
N PRO A 244 1.25 33.71 -13.62
CA PRO A 244 0.97 32.24 -13.73
C PRO A 244 1.26 31.44 -15.07
N GLN A 245 1.95 30.29 -14.95
CA GLN A 245 1.64 28.88 -15.40
C GLN A 245 1.76 28.29 -16.84
N SER A 246 2.32 27.04 -16.88
CA SER A 246 2.20 25.90 -17.86
C SER A 246 3.14 25.87 -19.11
N SER A 247 3.44 24.78 -19.89
CA SER A 247 3.30 23.28 -19.91
C SER A 247 4.06 22.70 -21.17
N SER A 248 4.33 21.41 -21.52
CA SER A 248 4.45 20.03 -20.92
C SER A 248 5.06 19.01 -21.97
N GLU A 249 5.09 17.67 -21.69
CA GLU A 249 5.26 16.47 -22.59
C GLU A 249 6.63 15.73 -22.84
N ASN A 250 6.62 14.39 -22.57
CA ASN A 250 7.20 13.14 -23.21
C ASN A 250 8.65 13.05 -23.78
N GLY A 251 9.41 11.92 -23.75
CA GLY A 251 9.33 10.61 -23.02
C GLY A 251 9.83 9.35 -23.80
N GLU A 252 10.76 8.51 -23.27
CA GLU A 252 11.04 7.07 -23.66
C GLU A 252 11.98 6.29 -22.67
N SER A 253 12.29 4.99 -22.85
CA SER A 253 12.64 4.03 -21.74
C SER A 253 13.69 2.88 -21.97
N PHE A 254 14.18 2.24 -20.88
CA PHE A 254 14.83 0.88 -20.82
C PHE A 254 14.78 0.23 -19.40
N SER A 255 15.27 -1.01 -19.18
CA SER A 255 14.87 -1.89 -18.04
C SER A 255 15.98 -2.71 -17.29
N LEU A 256 15.55 -3.66 -16.41
CA LEU A 256 16.26 -4.66 -15.54
C LEU A 256 16.55 -4.25 -14.07
N THR A 257 16.48 -5.10 -13.00
CA THR A 257 15.78 -6.40 -12.72
C THR A 257 15.76 -6.77 -11.20
N LYS A 258 14.56 -6.96 -10.64
CA LYS A 258 14.07 -7.98 -9.65
C LYS A 258 15.00 -8.68 -8.62
N SER A 259 14.67 -8.59 -7.31
CA SER A 259 15.12 -9.57 -6.28
C SER A 259 14.32 -9.67 -4.94
N GLU A 260 12.98 -9.85 -4.91
CA GLU A 260 12.24 -10.02 -3.62
C GLU A 260 11.01 -10.98 -3.60
N GLU A 261 11.01 -12.02 -4.45
CA GLU A 261 9.80 -12.80 -4.82
C GLU A 261 9.25 -13.81 -3.77
N THR A 262 10.00 -14.21 -2.74
CA THR A 262 9.79 -15.51 -2.06
C THR A 262 8.74 -15.57 -0.95
N ASP A 263 8.49 -14.49 -0.20
CA ASP A 263 7.52 -14.50 0.92
C ASP A 263 6.12 -14.09 0.48
N PHE A 264 6.03 -13.16 -0.47
CA PHE A 264 4.78 -12.73 -1.08
C PHE A 264 3.99 -13.91 -1.66
N HIS A 265 4.68 -14.83 -2.36
CA HIS A 265 4.07 -16.03 -2.93
C HIS A 265 3.50 -17.00 -1.87
N LYS A 266 4.02 -16.99 -0.63
CA LYS A 266 3.45 -17.77 0.49
C LYS A 266 2.13 -17.16 0.94
N PHE A 267 2.09 -15.83 1.14
CA PHE A 267 0.91 -15.10 1.56
C PHE A 267 -0.27 -15.32 0.59
N ILE A 268 -0.05 -15.23 -0.72
CA ILE A 268 -1.09 -15.48 -1.71
C ILE A 268 -1.62 -16.92 -1.64
N ASN A 269 -0.76 -17.91 -1.40
CA ASN A 269 -1.21 -19.30 -1.20
C ASN A 269 -2.03 -19.52 0.10
N TYR A 270 -1.89 -18.66 1.12
CA TYR A 270 -2.83 -18.63 2.25
C TYR A 270 -4.17 -17.99 1.85
N MET A 271 -4.16 -16.84 1.16
CA MET A 271 -5.40 -16.14 0.77
C MET A 271 -6.28 -17.00 -0.17
N LYS A 272 -5.69 -17.76 -1.09
CA LYS A 272 -6.44 -18.73 -1.92
C LYS A 272 -7.17 -19.80 -1.09
N ARG A 273 -6.62 -20.20 0.07
CA ARG A 273 -7.22 -21.19 0.98
C ARG A 273 -8.32 -20.59 1.86
N SER A 274 -8.32 -19.28 2.11
CA SER A 274 -9.41 -18.57 2.79
C SER A 274 -10.55 -18.14 1.86
N ARG A 275 -10.44 -18.34 0.53
CA ARG A 275 -11.47 -17.94 -0.44
C ARG A 275 -12.89 -18.44 -0.14
N THR A 276 -13.02 -19.63 0.46
CA THR A 276 -14.31 -20.24 0.84
C THR A 276 -14.54 -20.22 2.36
N PHE A 277 -13.93 -19.28 3.08
CA PHE A 277 -13.96 -19.23 4.55
C PHE A 277 -15.41 -19.20 5.08
N TYR A 278 -16.19 -18.18 4.74
CA TYR A 278 -17.54 -17.98 5.27
C TYR A 278 -18.51 -19.14 4.92
N ALA A 279 -18.50 -19.66 3.70
CA ALA A 279 -19.28 -20.87 3.35
C ALA A 279 -18.72 -22.21 3.87
N SER A 280 -17.67 -22.22 4.71
CA SER A 280 -17.16 -23.45 5.33
C SER A 280 -16.97 -23.38 6.85
N ILE A 281 -17.43 -22.31 7.53
CA ILE A 281 -17.27 -22.18 8.99
C ILE A 281 -18.09 -23.26 9.72
N ALA A 282 -19.34 -23.49 9.31
CA ALA A 282 -20.22 -24.49 9.92
C ALA A 282 -19.64 -25.92 9.78
N GLU A 283 -19.10 -26.23 8.61
CA GLU A 283 -18.46 -27.50 8.29
C GLU A 283 -17.20 -27.71 9.13
N ARG A 284 -16.30 -26.71 9.21
CA ARG A 284 -15.08 -26.78 10.03
C ARG A 284 -15.38 -26.99 11.52
N LEU A 285 -16.42 -26.34 12.04
CA LEU A 285 -16.81 -26.47 13.45
C LEU A 285 -17.48 -27.83 13.74
N CYS A 286 -18.26 -28.37 12.80
CA CYS A 286 -18.90 -29.68 12.93
C CYS A 286 -18.01 -30.89 12.58
N ASP A 287 -16.80 -30.68 12.05
CA ASP A 287 -15.83 -31.74 11.77
C ASP A 287 -14.83 -31.97 12.92
N GLY A 288 -14.78 -31.05 13.89
CA GLY A 288 -14.01 -31.19 15.13
C GLY A 288 -14.78 -31.85 16.27
N ASP A 289 -14.31 -31.63 17.50
CA ASP A 289 -14.78 -32.29 18.74
C ASP A 289 -16.29 -32.15 19.05
N LEU A 290 -17.07 -31.38 18.30
CA LEU A 290 -18.53 -31.32 18.44
C LEU A 290 -19.21 -32.64 18.05
N VAL A 291 -18.64 -33.42 17.11
CA VAL A 291 -19.28 -34.63 16.56
C VAL A 291 -18.32 -35.83 16.58
N MET A 292 -18.78 -36.97 17.08
CA MET A 292 -18.09 -38.26 16.89
C MET A 292 -18.44 -38.84 15.52
N ARG A 293 -17.45 -39.15 14.68
CA ARG A 293 -17.66 -39.81 13.37
C ARG A 293 -17.90 -41.32 13.47
N ASP A 294 -17.32 -41.98 14.47
CA ASP A 294 -17.21 -43.44 14.54
C ASP A 294 -18.30 -44.14 15.39
N SER A 295 -19.24 -43.40 15.95
CA SER A 295 -20.40 -43.96 16.67
C SER A 295 -21.51 -44.36 15.69
N SER A 296 -22.09 -45.56 15.87
CA SER A 296 -23.26 -46.02 15.10
C SER A 296 -24.54 -45.25 15.44
N THR A 297 -24.56 -44.54 16.57
CA THR A 297 -25.68 -43.71 17.02
C THR A 297 -25.24 -42.27 17.29
N CYS A 298 -26.19 -41.34 17.20
CA CYS A 298 -25.99 -39.92 17.47
C CYS A 298 -27.29 -39.23 17.94
N TRP A 299 -27.17 -38.02 18.49
CA TRP A 299 -28.28 -37.20 18.96
C TRP A 299 -28.84 -36.33 17.82
N ASN A 300 -30.15 -36.46 17.52
CA ASN A 300 -30.81 -35.67 16.48
C ASN A 300 -31.41 -34.34 16.98
N GLY A 301 -31.39 -34.12 18.30
CA GLY A 301 -32.04 -32.99 18.99
C GLY A 301 -33.19 -33.41 19.91
N GLU A 302 -33.75 -34.60 19.74
CA GLU A 302 -34.93 -35.06 20.50
C GLU A 302 -34.72 -36.45 21.09
N ASP A 303 -34.09 -37.34 20.33
CA ASP A 303 -33.75 -38.72 20.72
C ASP A 303 -32.38 -39.16 20.16
N VAL A 304 -31.94 -40.35 20.60
CA VAL A 304 -30.80 -41.06 20.00
C VAL A 304 -31.28 -41.84 18.76
N VAL A 305 -30.64 -41.60 17.63
CA VAL A 305 -30.92 -42.29 16.35
C VAL A 305 -29.71 -43.10 15.88
N GLU A 306 -29.95 -44.12 15.06
CA GLU A 306 -28.91 -44.70 14.20
C GLU A 306 -28.53 -43.71 13.08
N ARG A 307 -27.30 -43.86 12.56
CA ARG A 307 -26.57 -42.82 11.81
C ARG A 307 -26.81 -42.82 10.29
#